data_AF-A0A5C3NWX6-F1
#
_entry.id   AF-A0A5C3NWX6-F1
#
_cell.length_a   1.000
_cell.length_b   1.000
_cell.length_c   1.000
_cell.angle_alpha   90.00
_cell.angle_beta   90.00
_cell.angle_gamma   90.00
#
_symmetry.space_group_name_H-M   'P 1'
#
loop_
_entity.id
_entity.type
_entity.pdbx_description
1 polymer ?
#
loop_
_entity_poly.entity_id
_entity_poly.type
_entity_poly.pdbx_seq_one_letter_code
_entity_poly.pdbx_strand_id
1 'polypeptide(L)'
;MTQVSTRLQHAKGNSGLAEDIPYGGVNIIFFGDFGQLRPVGGACLYSHQYVQHTSPQETQSTAGVASLKGVYLWSLVNKVVILRLNQRQSGDREYSDLLSRIRSGNSGNAYRAKTFDDYSTLQSRLIQNFDAETASHFSDAPVIVGIKTIRDPLNDRILRHHAARIGANVHLYHSKDRVTNVTLDRNAREVLWDLPSTITKDTMGRLPLFPGMKVMVQENIAFTCRVVNGAIGTVRDIKYTE
;
A
#
# COMPACT_ATOMS: atom_id res chain seq x y z
N MET A 1 9.33 -11.74 -8.88
CA MET A 1 9.33 -13.22 -8.86
C MET A 1 10.69 -13.81 -8.52
N THR A 2 11.77 -13.34 -9.15
CA THR A 2 13.15 -13.81 -8.91
C THR A 2 13.54 -13.90 -7.44
N GLN A 3 13.34 -12.83 -6.67
CA GLN A 3 13.70 -12.82 -5.24
C GLN A 3 12.92 -13.87 -4.43
N VAL A 4 11.64 -14.11 -4.77
CA VAL A 4 10.82 -15.14 -4.11
C VAL A 4 11.36 -16.52 -4.44
N SER A 5 11.65 -16.79 -5.72
CA SER A 5 12.24 -18.06 -6.15
C SER A 5 13.56 -18.33 -5.44
N THR A 6 14.49 -17.37 -5.46
CA THR A 6 15.81 -17.52 -4.81
C THR A 6 15.69 -17.76 -3.31
N ARG A 7 14.81 -17.02 -2.62
CA ARG A 7 14.61 -17.24 -1.17
C ARG A 7 14.03 -18.61 -0.86
N LEU A 8 13.09 -19.12 -1.68
CA LEU A 8 12.54 -20.46 -1.51
C LEU A 8 13.56 -21.55 -1.81
N GLN A 9 14.37 -21.38 -2.86
CA GLN A 9 15.49 -22.26 -3.18
C GLN A 9 16.46 -22.35 -2.00
N HIS A 10 16.86 -21.21 -1.42
CA HIS A 10 17.74 -21.18 -0.25
C HIS A 10 17.08 -21.83 0.98
N ALA A 11 15.80 -21.54 1.25
CA ALA A 11 15.08 -22.12 2.38
C ALA A 11 14.91 -23.65 2.25
N LYS A 12 14.89 -24.17 1.02
CA LYS A 12 14.82 -25.60 0.69
C LYS A 12 16.19 -26.25 0.46
N GLY A 13 17.26 -25.45 0.40
CA GLY A 13 18.58 -25.77 -0.13
C GLY A 13 19.43 -26.77 0.66
N ASN A 14 18.91 -27.38 1.73
CA ASN A 14 19.60 -28.51 2.38
C ASN A 14 19.48 -29.82 1.56
N SER A 15 18.68 -29.84 0.50
CA SER A 15 18.64 -30.92 -0.49
C SER A 15 19.14 -30.35 -1.82
N GLY A 16 20.32 -30.77 -2.30
CA GLY A 16 20.96 -30.22 -3.51
C GLY A 16 20.13 -30.24 -4.80
N LEU A 17 18.99 -30.93 -4.82
CA LEU A 17 18.02 -30.89 -5.91
C LEU A 17 17.17 -29.60 -5.92
N ALA A 18 16.95 -28.95 -4.77
CA ALA A 18 16.03 -27.81 -4.66
C ALA A 18 16.66 -26.46 -5.02
N GLU A 19 17.99 -26.39 -5.12
CA GLU A 19 18.72 -25.14 -5.40
C GLU A 19 18.48 -24.63 -6.82
N ASP A 20 18.37 -25.54 -7.79
CA ASP A 20 18.22 -25.20 -9.21
C ASP A 20 16.76 -25.23 -9.70
N ILE A 21 15.83 -25.75 -8.92
CA ILE A 21 14.42 -25.85 -9.31
C ILE A 21 13.72 -24.51 -9.05
N PRO A 22 12.96 -23.95 -10.02
CA PRO A 22 12.11 -22.78 -9.80
C PRO A 22 11.32 -22.89 -8.50
N TYR A 23 11.37 -21.84 -7.68
CA TYR A 23 10.72 -21.78 -6.37
C TYR A 23 11.07 -22.91 -5.39
N GLY A 24 12.22 -23.57 -5.56
CA GLY A 24 12.65 -24.67 -4.70
C GLY A 24 11.72 -25.89 -4.76
N GLY A 25 11.04 -26.10 -5.89
CA GLY A 25 10.07 -27.18 -6.08
C GLY A 25 8.75 -27.01 -5.32
N VAL A 26 8.47 -25.82 -4.81
CA VAL A 26 7.21 -25.51 -4.11
C VAL A 26 6.11 -25.18 -5.12
N ASN A 27 4.90 -25.70 -4.88
CA ASN A 27 3.73 -25.28 -5.63
C ASN A 27 3.38 -23.83 -5.28
N ILE A 28 3.34 -22.96 -6.29
CA ILE A 28 3.06 -21.53 -6.11
C ILE A 28 1.70 -21.20 -6.70
N ILE A 29 0.89 -20.49 -5.91
CA ILE A 29 -0.37 -19.91 -6.36
C ILE A 29 -0.24 -18.40 -6.27
N PHE A 30 -0.40 -17.73 -7.40
CA PHE A 30 -0.42 -16.28 -7.47
C PHE A 30 -1.86 -15.77 -7.43
N PHE A 31 -2.10 -14.77 -6.58
CA PHE A 31 -3.34 -14.01 -6.55
C PHE A 31 -3.02 -12.55 -6.80
N GLY A 32 -3.87 -11.90 -7.58
CA GLY A 32 -3.66 -10.50 -7.91
C GLY A 32 -4.68 -10.00 -8.89
N ASP A 33 -4.58 -8.70 -9.13
CA ASP A 33 -5.47 -7.99 -10.01
C ASP A 33 -4.67 -6.96 -10.83
N PHE A 34 -4.54 -7.24 -12.13
CA PHE A 34 -3.80 -6.38 -13.07
C PHE A 34 -4.47 -5.04 -13.38
N GLY A 35 -5.72 -4.83 -12.96
CA GLY A 35 -6.39 -3.52 -13.04
C GLY A 35 -6.09 -2.60 -11.85
N GLN A 36 -5.21 -3.02 -10.93
CA GLN A 36 -4.79 -2.22 -9.77
C GLN A 36 -3.46 -1.49 -10.05
N LEU A 37 -2.88 -0.91 -9.00
CA LEU A 37 -1.65 -0.15 -9.08
C LEU A 37 -0.50 -1.00 -9.61
N ARG A 38 0.27 -0.43 -10.54
CA ARG A 38 1.54 -1.02 -11.00
C ARG A 38 2.56 -1.12 -9.85
N PRO A 39 3.54 -2.03 -9.93
CA PRO A 39 4.66 -2.06 -8.99
C PRO A 39 5.35 -0.69 -8.88
N VAL A 40 5.70 -0.28 -7.67
CA VAL A 40 6.40 0.99 -7.43
C VAL A 40 7.86 0.85 -7.86
N GLY A 41 8.31 1.70 -8.79
CA GLY A 41 9.71 1.75 -9.25
C GLY A 41 10.20 0.52 -10.03
N GLY A 42 9.32 -0.46 -10.27
CA GLY A 42 9.62 -1.68 -11.01
C GLY A 42 8.75 -1.80 -12.24
N ALA A 43 9.19 -2.62 -13.19
CA ALA A 43 8.37 -2.95 -14.34
C ALA A 43 7.35 -4.03 -14.03
N CYS A 44 6.20 -3.96 -14.71
CA CYS A 44 5.21 -5.02 -14.68
C CYS A 44 5.72 -6.27 -15.39
N LEU A 45 5.34 -7.46 -14.91
CA LEU A 45 5.74 -8.74 -15.52
C LEU A 45 5.20 -8.93 -16.94
N TYR A 46 4.12 -8.23 -17.29
CA TYR A 46 3.55 -8.16 -18.64
C TYR A 46 4.13 -7.02 -19.49
N SER A 47 5.14 -6.30 -18.99
CA SER A 47 5.82 -5.27 -19.78
C SER A 47 6.59 -5.93 -20.92
N HIS A 48 6.24 -5.58 -22.15
CA HIS A 48 6.92 -6.06 -23.35
C HIS A 48 8.36 -5.55 -23.47
N GLN A 49 8.76 -4.56 -22.66
CA GLN A 49 10.11 -3.97 -22.68
C GLN A 49 11.22 -5.02 -22.55
N TYR A 50 11.09 -5.97 -21.61
CA TYR A 50 12.11 -7.00 -21.37
C TYR A 50 12.02 -8.23 -22.30
N VAL A 51 10.95 -8.32 -23.09
CA VAL A 51 10.72 -9.45 -23.99
C VAL A 51 11.05 -9.07 -25.43
N GLN A 52 10.74 -7.84 -25.84
CA GLN A 52 10.83 -7.38 -27.22
C GLN A 52 11.99 -6.41 -27.47
N HIS A 53 12.46 -5.69 -26.44
CA HIS A 53 13.40 -4.57 -26.60
C HIS A 53 14.51 -4.58 -25.54
N THR A 54 15.06 -5.75 -25.24
CA THR A 54 16.12 -5.87 -24.24
C THR A 54 17.43 -5.28 -24.78
N SER A 55 17.89 -4.19 -24.18
CA SER A 55 19.18 -3.60 -24.55
C SER A 55 20.36 -4.44 -24.01
N PRO A 56 21.54 -4.42 -24.67
CA PRO A 56 22.74 -5.08 -24.15
C PRO A 56 23.12 -4.62 -22.75
N GLN A 57 22.95 -3.34 -22.44
CA GLN A 57 23.22 -2.75 -21.13
C GLN A 57 22.30 -3.33 -20.04
N GLU A 58 21.02 -3.55 -20.33
CA GLU A 58 20.10 -4.20 -19.41
C GLU A 58 20.48 -5.67 -19.18
N THR A 59 20.88 -6.41 -20.22
CA THR A 59 21.31 -7.82 -20.08
C THR A 59 22.59 -8.02 -19.27
N GLN A 60 23.43 -6.99 -19.18
CA GLN A 60 24.69 -7.03 -18.42
C GLN A 60 24.54 -6.56 -16.98
N SER A 61 23.45 -5.86 -16.66
CA SER A 61 23.18 -5.39 -15.30
C SER A 61 22.57 -6.49 -14.43
N THR A 62 22.97 -6.58 -13.16
CA THR A 62 22.37 -7.52 -12.19
C THR A 62 20.85 -7.34 -12.09
N ALA A 63 20.37 -6.10 -12.15
CA ALA A 63 18.95 -5.79 -12.11
C ALA A 63 18.20 -6.31 -13.35
N GLY A 64 18.75 -6.11 -14.55
CA GLY A 64 18.14 -6.60 -15.79
C GLY A 64 18.16 -8.12 -15.90
N VAL A 65 19.26 -8.79 -15.49
CA VAL A 65 19.31 -10.25 -15.37
C VAL A 65 18.23 -10.76 -14.40
N ALA A 66 18.07 -10.10 -13.25
CA ALA A 66 17.01 -10.45 -12.29
C ALA A 66 15.61 -10.26 -12.87
N SER A 67 15.38 -9.22 -13.67
CA SER A 67 14.11 -8.98 -14.37
C SER A 67 13.83 -10.04 -15.42
N LEU A 68 14.82 -10.41 -16.25
CA LEU A 68 14.69 -11.47 -17.25
C LEU A 68 14.39 -12.83 -16.61
N LYS A 69 15.09 -13.18 -15.52
CA LYS A 69 14.76 -14.37 -14.73
C LYS A 69 13.32 -14.30 -14.19
N GLY A 70 12.85 -13.11 -13.83
CA GLY A 70 11.49 -12.89 -13.36
C GLY A 70 10.44 -13.12 -14.44
N VAL A 71 10.70 -12.67 -15.67
CA VAL A 71 9.86 -12.91 -16.85
C VAL A 71 9.82 -14.40 -17.18
N TYR A 72 10.97 -15.08 -17.19
CA TYR A 72 11.04 -16.52 -17.38
C TYR A 72 10.22 -17.26 -16.31
N LEU A 73 10.40 -16.92 -15.04
CA LEU A 73 9.63 -17.54 -13.94
C LEU A 73 8.12 -17.29 -14.05
N TRP A 74 7.72 -16.16 -14.64
CA TRP A 74 6.31 -15.85 -14.91
C TRP A 74 5.76 -16.67 -16.08
N SER A 75 6.55 -16.88 -17.15
CA SER A 75 6.11 -17.67 -18.31
C SER A 75 5.89 -19.15 -17.99
N LEU A 76 6.47 -19.65 -16.89
CA LEU A 76 6.21 -21.00 -16.38
C LEU A 76 4.78 -21.17 -15.81
N VAL A 77 4.07 -20.08 -15.53
CA VAL A 77 2.68 -20.12 -15.06
C VAL A 77 1.76 -20.51 -16.22
N ASN A 78 1.30 -21.76 -16.23
CA ASN A 78 0.48 -22.33 -17.32
C ASN A 78 -0.99 -22.54 -16.97
N LYS A 79 -1.40 -22.28 -15.73
CA LYS A 79 -2.80 -22.33 -15.28
C LYS A 79 -3.24 -20.94 -14.81
N VAL A 80 -4.29 -20.44 -15.44
CA VAL A 80 -4.89 -19.14 -15.10
C VAL A 80 -6.37 -19.36 -14.80
N VAL A 81 -6.81 -18.90 -13.63
CA VAL A 81 -8.22 -18.93 -13.22
C VAL A 81 -8.69 -17.49 -13.07
N ILE A 82 -9.72 -17.12 -13.83
CA ILE A 82 -10.30 -15.77 -13.78
C ILE A 82 -11.60 -15.83 -12.99
N LEU A 83 -11.63 -15.18 -11.83
CA LEU A 83 -12.85 -14.99 -11.05
C LEU A 83 -13.70 -13.90 -11.71
N ARG A 84 -14.98 -14.19 -11.97
CA ARG A 84 -15.89 -13.28 -12.69
C ARG A 84 -16.92 -12.59 -11.79
N LEU A 85 -17.25 -13.19 -10.65
CA LEU A 85 -18.29 -12.69 -9.77
C LEU A 85 -17.67 -11.87 -8.64
N ASN A 86 -17.96 -10.57 -8.61
CA ASN A 86 -17.53 -9.68 -7.55
C ASN A 86 -18.54 -9.69 -6.39
N GLN A 87 -18.09 -10.14 -5.21
CA GLN A 87 -18.93 -10.24 -4.02
C GLN A 87 -19.03 -8.93 -3.22
N ARG A 88 -18.05 -8.02 -3.37
CA ARG A 88 -17.96 -6.78 -2.58
C ARG A 88 -19.12 -5.82 -2.87
N GLN A 89 -19.52 -5.72 -4.14
CA GLN A 89 -20.64 -4.91 -4.59
C GLN A 89 -21.84 -5.77 -5.03
N SER A 90 -21.98 -6.98 -4.50
CA SER A 90 -23.05 -7.91 -4.92
C SER A 90 -24.47 -7.37 -4.73
N GLY A 91 -24.68 -6.51 -3.73
CA GLY A 91 -25.95 -5.82 -3.48
C GLY A 91 -26.21 -4.58 -4.33
N ASP A 92 -25.26 -4.15 -5.15
CA ASP A 92 -25.36 -2.94 -5.97
C ASP A 92 -24.79 -3.19 -7.37
N ARG A 93 -25.65 -3.70 -8.25
CA ARG A 93 -25.27 -4.06 -9.61
C ARG A 93 -24.87 -2.85 -10.45
N GLU A 94 -25.57 -1.73 -10.30
CA GLU A 94 -25.28 -0.51 -11.04
C GLU A 94 -23.87 0.01 -10.70
N TYR A 95 -23.52 0.03 -9.42
CA TYR A 95 -22.18 0.41 -8.98
C TYR A 95 -21.12 -0.60 -9.41
N SER A 96 -21.40 -1.91 -9.34
CA SER A 96 -20.50 -2.95 -9.83
C SER A 96 -20.19 -2.80 -11.33
N ASP A 97 -21.21 -2.50 -12.14
CA ASP A 97 -21.07 -2.33 -13.58
C ASP A 97 -20.28 -1.05 -13.91
N LEU A 98 -20.50 0.04 -13.17
CA LEU A 98 -19.71 1.27 -13.25
C LEU A 98 -18.22 1.00 -12.96
N LEU A 99 -17.89 0.31 -11.86
CA LEU A 99 -16.51 -0.04 -11.52
C LEU A 99 -15.85 -0.91 -12.59
N SER A 100 -16.61 -1.84 -13.18
CA SER A 100 -16.13 -2.71 -14.26
C SER A 100 -15.77 -1.92 -15.52
N ARG A 101 -16.56 -0.88 -15.87
CA ARG A 101 -16.25 0.01 -16.99
C ARG A 101 -15.03 0.89 -16.73
N ILE A 102 -14.91 1.46 -15.53
CA ILE A 102 -13.72 2.24 -15.13
C ILE A 102 -12.46 1.39 -15.25
N ARG A 103 -12.52 0.17 -14.70
CA ARG A 103 -11.42 -0.79 -14.74
C ARG A 103 -10.92 -1.08 -16.15
N SER A 104 -11.84 -1.20 -17.12
CA SER A 104 -11.48 -1.48 -18.52
C SER A 104 -11.23 -0.22 -19.36
N GLY A 105 -11.29 0.98 -18.77
CA GLY A 105 -11.18 2.24 -19.51
C GLY A 105 -12.36 2.56 -20.44
N ASN A 106 -13.53 1.92 -20.23
CA ASN A 106 -14.70 2.03 -21.09
C ASN A 106 -15.80 2.95 -20.52
N SER A 107 -15.53 3.72 -19.47
CA SER A 107 -16.51 4.63 -18.85
C SER A 107 -17.08 5.67 -19.83
N GLY A 108 -16.32 6.08 -20.85
CA GLY A 108 -16.81 6.98 -21.90
C GLY A 108 -17.81 6.36 -22.89
N ASN A 109 -17.93 5.03 -22.95
CA ASN A 109 -18.88 4.35 -23.86
C ASN A 109 -20.31 4.34 -23.31
N ALA A 110 -20.48 4.52 -21.99
CA ALA A 110 -21.81 4.65 -21.36
C ALA A 110 -22.55 5.91 -21.86
N TYR A 111 -21.79 6.99 -22.15
CA TYR A 111 -22.29 8.21 -22.80
C TYR A 111 -22.79 7.95 -24.23
N ARG A 112 -22.04 7.18 -25.04
CA ARG A 112 -22.43 6.83 -26.42
C ARG A 112 -23.66 5.92 -26.48
N ALA A 113 -23.81 5.04 -25.51
CA ALA A 113 -24.93 4.11 -25.41
C ALA A 113 -26.16 4.71 -24.70
N LYS A 114 -26.14 6.00 -24.29
CA LYS A 114 -27.22 6.72 -23.57
C LYS A 114 -27.79 5.97 -22.36
N THR A 115 -27.03 5.06 -21.77
CA THR A 115 -27.57 4.06 -20.83
C THR A 115 -27.24 4.38 -19.38
N PHE A 116 -26.22 5.19 -19.09
CA PHE A 116 -25.92 5.77 -17.77
C PHE A 116 -24.71 6.72 -17.93
N ASP A 117 -24.63 7.82 -17.18
CA ASP A 117 -23.40 8.64 -17.12
C ASP A 117 -22.62 8.33 -15.83
N ASP A 118 -21.55 7.54 -15.97
CA ASP A 118 -20.63 7.17 -14.88
C ASP A 118 -20.06 8.43 -14.20
N TYR A 119 -19.81 9.50 -14.96
CA TYR A 119 -19.29 10.75 -14.41
C TYR A 119 -20.33 11.43 -13.51
N SER A 120 -21.56 11.63 -13.98
CA SER A 120 -22.65 12.18 -13.15
C SER A 120 -22.89 11.37 -11.88
N THR A 121 -22.81 10.03 -11.98
CA THR A 121 -22.98 9.14 -10.83
C THR A 121 -21.90 9.41 -9.78
N LEU A 122 -20.62 9.50 -10.20
CA LEU A 122 -19.53 9.84 -9.29
C LEU A 122 -19.64 11.27 -8.72
N GLN A 123 -20.05 12.25 -9.54
CA GLN A 123 -20.28 13.63 -9.09
C GLN A 123 -21.38 13.71 -8.03
N SER A 124 -22.44 12.90 -8.14
CA SER A 124 -23.49 12.83 -7.12
C SER A 124 -22.97 12.40 -5.74
N ARG A 125 -21.85 11.66 -5.70
CA ARG A 125 -21.24 11.14 -4.46
C ARG A 125 -20.22 12.09 -3.82
N LEU A 126 -20.11 13.32 -4.31
CA LEU A 126 -19.29 14.34 -3.64
C LEU A 126 -19.88 14.69 -2.27
N ILE A 127 -19.02 14.89 -1.28
CA ILE A 127 -19.43 15.20 0.10
C ILE A 127 -20.33 16.45 0.20
N GLN A 128 -20.20 17.39 -0.74
CA GLN A 128 -21.03 18.60 -0.82
C GLN A 128 -22.51 18.31 -1.11
N ASN A 129 -22.82 17.12 -1.64
CA ASN A 129 -24.17 16.68 -1.95
C ASN A 129 -24.77 15.82 -0.82
N PHE A 130 -24.01 15.54 0.24
CA PHE A 130 -24.51 14.73 1.35
C PHE A 130 -25.35 15.59 2.28
N ASP A 131 -26.48 15.04 2.72
CA ASP A 131 -27.21 15.57 3.86
C ASP A 131 -26.49 15.23 5.18
N ALA A 132 -26.99 15.79 6.28
CA ALA A 132 -26.39 15.59 7.60
C ALA A 132 -26.40 14.11 8.04
N GLU A 133 -27.45 13.37 7.67
CA GLU A 133 -27.58 11.95 7.98
C GLU A 133 -26.52 11.13 7.25
N THR A 134 -26.43 11.29 5.93
CA THR A 134 -25.43 10.61 5.10
C THR A 134 -24.02 10.95 5.55
N ALA A 135 -23.73 12.23 5.81
CA ALA A 135 -22.43 12.66 6.31
C ALA A 135 -22.05 11.97 7.64
N SER A 136 -23.03 11.75 8.52
CA SER A 136 -22.79 11.09 9.82
C SER A 136 -22.31 9.64 9.67
N HIS A 137 -22.79 8.91 8.65
CA HIS A 137 -22.36 7.54 8.36
C HIS A 137 -20.88 7.45 7.96
N PHE A 138 -20.30 8.54 7.46
CA PHE A 138 -18.89 8.61 7.05
C PHE A 138 -18.00 9.34 8.06
N SER A 139 -18.49 9.61 9.27
CA SER A 139 -17.75 10.34 10.30
C SER A 139 -16.45 9.68 10.75
N ASP A 140 -16.36 8.34 10.70
CA ASP A 140 -15.15 7.55 10.99
C ASP A 140 -14.59 6.86 9.71
N ALA A 141 -14.98 7.34 8.53
CA ALA A 141 -14.51 6.76 7.28
C ALA A 141 -13.02 7.09 7.04
N PRO A 142 -12.22 6.13 6.53
CA PRO A 142 -10.84 6.39 6.15
C PRO A 142 -10.78 7.33 4.95
N VAL A 143 -9.92 8.34 5.02
CA VAL A 143 -9.67 9.25 3.89
C VAL A 143 -8.48 8.77 3.09
N ILE A 144 -8.68 8.51 1.80
CA ILE A 144 -7.65 8.03 0.89
C ILE A 144 -7.15 9.22 0.05
N VAL A 145 -5.84 9.44 0.03
CA VAL A 145 -5.19 10.48 -0.77
C VAL A 145 -4.03 9.90 -1.57
N GLY A 146 -3.74 10.50 -2.73
CA GLY A 146 -2.72 9.98 -3.65
C GLY A 146 -1.27 10.31 -3.29
N ILE A 147 -1.02 11.32 -2.44
CA ILE A 147 0.33 11.80 -2.13
C ILE A 147 0.52 12.11 -0.64
N LYS A 148 1.74 11.86 -0.14
CA LYS A 148 2.10 12.03 1.28
C LYS A 148 2.04 13.47 1.76
N THR A 149 2.36 14.42 0.88
CA THR A 149 2.31 15.87 1.18
C THR A 149 0.90 16.37 1.50
N ILE A 150 -0.14 15.66 1.07
CA ILE A 150 -1.53 15.92 1.46
C ILE A 150 -1.91 15.08 2.68
N ARG A 151 -1.47 13.82 2.72
CA ARG A 151 -1.78 12.86 3.80
C ARG A 151 -1.37 13.40 5.17
N ASP A 152 -0.13 13.87 5.31
CA ASP A 152 0.41 14.19 6.65
C ASP A 152 -0.27 15.41 7.27
N PRO A 153 -0.45 16.55 6.56
CA PRO A 153 -1.21 17.68 7.11
C PRO A 153 -2.68 17.34 7.37
N LEU A 154 -3.29 16.47 6.55
CA LEU A 154 -4.66 16.03 6.75
C LEU A 154 -4.81 15.18 8.01
N ASN A 155 -3.91 14.21 8.21
CA ASN A 155 -3.88 13.38 9.42
C ASN A 155 -3.67 14.24 10.66
N ASP A 156 -2.79 15.24 10.61
CA ASP A 156 -2.57 16.16 11.72
C ASP A 156 -3.83 16.99 12.05
N ARG A 157 -4.55 17.49 11.03
CA ARG A 157 -5.82 18.20 11.22
C ARG A 157 -6.90 17.30 11.83
N ILE A 158 -7.07 16.09 11.30
CA ILE A 158 -8.04 15.11 11.80
C ILE A 158 -7.71 14.72 13.24
N LEU A 159 -6.42 14.48 13.53
CA LEU A 159 -5.92 14.18 14.87
C LEU A 159 -6.26 15.27 15.87
N ARG A 160 -5.92 16.54 15.57
CA ARG A 160 -6.17 17.66 16.47
C ARG A 160 -7.66 17.87 16.71
N HIS A 161 -8.46 17.79 15.65
CA HIS A 161 -9.91 17.91 15.76
C HIS A 161 -10.51 16.79 16.61
N HIS A 162 -10.08 15.56 16.39
CA HIS A 162 -10.56 14.40 17.14
C HIS A 162 -10.17 14.48 18.62
N ALA A 163 -8.91 14.81 18.92
CA ALA A 163 -8.42 14.98 20.28
C ALA A 163 -9.20 16.07 21.03
N ALA A 164 -9.41 17.23 20.40
CA ALA A 164 -10.21 18.33 20.98
C ALA A 164 -11.66 17.91 21.25
N ARG A 165 -12.28 17.18 20.30
CA ARG A 165 -13.67 16.71 20.42
C ARG A 165 -13.88 15.78 21.62
N ILE A 166 -12.89 14.94 21.94
CA ILE A 166 -12.97 13.99 23.06
C ILE A 166 -12.31 14.51 24.34
N GLY A 167 -11.77 15.74 24.33
CA GLY A 167 -11.02 16.31 25.46
C GLY A 167 -9.73 15.57 25.80
N ALA A 168 -9.10 14.91 24.83
CA ALA A 168 -7.85 14.17 25.05
C ALA A 168 -6.61 15.05 24.87
N ASN A 169 -5.63 14.85 25.74
CA ASN A 169 -4.31 15.47 25.60
C ASN A 169 -3.49 14.74 24.52
N VAL A 170 -2.93 15.49 23.58
CA VAL A 170 -2.02 14.94 22.57
C VAL A 170 -0.62 14.89 23.14
N HIS A 171 -0.04 13.70 23.17
CA HIS A 171 1.31 13.44 23.64
C HIS A 171 2.27 13.33 22.47
N LEU A 172 3.39 14.05 22.51
CA LEU A 172 4.37 14.10 21.43
C LEU A 172 5.61 13.28 21.75
N TYR A 173 5.85 12.24 20.95
CA TYR A 173 7.01 11.38 21.05
C TYR A 173 8.09 11.79 20.08
N HIS A 174 9.32 11.94 20.58
CA HIS A 174 10.47 12.35 19.78
C HIS A 174 11.36 11.14 19.47
N SER A 175 11.78 11.00 18.21
CA SER A 175 12.72 9.97 17.81
C SER A 175 14.08 10.15 18.48
N LYS A 176 14.77 9.04 18.73
CA LYS A 176 16.14 9.00 19.25
C LYS A 176 17.10 8.71 18.10
N ASP A 177 17.53 9.77 17.41
CA ASP A 177 18.37 9.66 16.21
C ASP A 177 19.86 9.61 16.56
N ARG A 178 20.61 8.78 15.82
CA ARG A 178 22.05 8.56 16.03
C ARG A 178 22.80 8.48 14.69
N VAL A 179 24.03 8.98 14.68
CA VAL A 179 24.99 8.78 13.58
C VAL A 179 26.16 7.97 14.13
N THR A 180 26.38 6.77 13.58
CA THR A 180 27.49 5.89 14.02
C THR A 180 27.54 5.69 15.54
N ASN A 181 26.37 5.49 16.15
CA ASN A 181 26.12 5.39 17.61
C ASN A 181 26.32 6.66 18.45
N VAL A 182 26.66 7.79 17.85
CA VAL A 182 26.73 9.08 18.54
C VAL A 182 25.37 9.77 18.49
N THR A 183 24.89 10.23 19.65
CA THR A 183 23.67 11.04 19.73
C THR A 183 23.91 12.40 19.13
N LEU A 184 22.99 12.86 18.30
CA LEU A 184 23.06 14.17 17.67
C LEU A 184 22.90 15.31 18.68
N ASP A 185 23.52 16.45 18.39
CA ASP A 185 23.31 17.68 19.13
C ASP A 185 21.84 18.13 19.02
N ARG A 186 21.44 19.06 19.89
CA ARG A 186 20.03 19.47 19.98
C ARG A 186 19.52 20.07 18.68
N ASN A 187 20.31 20.94 18.04
CA ASN A 187 19.89 21.65 16.84
C ASN A 187 19.69 20.69 15.68
N ALA A 188 20.61 19.74 15.47
CA ALA A 188 20.43 18.73 14.43
C ALA A 188 19.18 17.86 14.67
N ARG A 189 18.90 17.47 15.93
CA ARG A 189 17.69 16.69 16.25
C ARG A 189 16.40 17.44 15.91
N GLU A 190 16.33 18.73 16.24
CA GLU A 190 15.15 19.54 15.94
C GLU A 190 14.90 19.62 14.42
N VAL A 191 15.95 19.77 13.62
CA VAL A 191 15.83 19.74 12.15
C VAL A 191 15.36 18.36 11.66
N LEU A 192 15.92 17.27 12.19
CA LEU A 192 15.53 15.91 11.79
C LEU A 192 14.07 15.59 12.15
N TRP A 193 13.60 16.09 13.28
CA TRP A 193 12.23 15.86 13.73
C TRP A 193 11.16 16.48 12.83
N ASP A 194 11.53 17.52 12.09
CA ASP A 194 10.65 18.24 11.15
C ASP A 194 10.80 17.77 9.70
N LEU A 195 11.60 16.72 9.44
CA LEU A 195 11.72 16.18 8.09
C LEU A 195 10.40 15.55 7.61
N PRO A 196 10.03 15.78 6.34
CA PRO A 196 8.80 15.22 5.78
C PRO A 196 8.90 13.69 5.64
N SER A 197 7.76 13.02 5.83
CA SER A 197 7.63 11.56 5.76
C SER A 197 8.07 10.95 4.42
N THR A 198 8.05 11.74 3.35
CA THR A 198 8.54 11.36 2.02
C THR A 198 10.03 11.05 2.03
N ILE A 199 10.82 11.78 2.82
CA ILE A 199 12.28 11.59 2.93
C ILE A 199 12.59 10.49 3.93
N THR A 200 11.84 10.42 5.04
CA THR A 200 12.08 9.50 6.15
C THR A 200 11.39 8.14 6.00
N LYS A 201 10.84 7.83 4.81
CA LYS A 201 10.12 6.59 4.52
C LYS A 201 9.02 6.29 5.53
N ASP A 202 8.19 7.30 5.82
CA ASP A 202 7.09 7.26 6.78
C ASP A 202 7.48 7.16 8.27
N THR A 203 8.77 7.20 8.58
CA THR A 203 9.27 7.31 9.96
C THR A 203 9.08 8.75 10.45
N MET A 204 8.30 8.95 11.49
CA MET A 204 8.07 10.28 12.05
C MET A 204 9.11 10.60 13.13
N GLY A 205 9.76 11.77 13.03
CA GLY A 205 10.62 12.25 14.10
C GLY A 205 9.83 12.79 15.30
N ARG A 206 8.61 13.28 15.06
CA ARG A 206 7.61 13.64 16.06
C ARG A 206 6.34 12.85 15.83
N LEU A 207 6.04 11.92 16.73
CA LEU A 207 4.85 11.07 16.66
C LEU A 207 3.81 11.54 17.69
N PRO A 208 2.71 12.19 17.27
CA PRO A 208 1.61 12.55 18.15
C PRO A 208 0.72 11.32 18.44
N LEU A 209 0.38 11.10 19.71
CA LEU A 209 -0.50 10.01 20.16
C LEU A 209 -1.44 10.48 21.27
N PHE A 210 -2.65 9.92 21.31
CA PHE A 210 -3.59 10.08 22.41
C PHE A 210 -4.48 8.81 22.52
N PRO A 211 -5.00 8.47 23.72
CA PRO A 211 -5.92 7.34 23.88
C PRO A 211 -7.18 7.51 23.01
N GLY A 212 -7.58 6.46 22.30
CA GLY A 212 -8.69 6.46 21.35
C GLY A 212 -8.31 6.76 19.90
N MET A 213 -7.06 7.16 19.63
CA MET A 213 -6.57 7.39 18.27
C MET A 213 -6.46 6.09 17.46
N LYS A 214 -6.87 6.09 16.19
CA LYS A 214 -6.57 5.02 15.23
C LYS A 214 -5.11 5.11 14.77
N VAL A 215 -4.41 4.00 14.81
CA VAL A 215 -3.00 3.90 14.40
C VAL A 215 -2.81 2.70 13.48
N MET A 216 -1.75 2.76 12.67
CA MET A 216 -1.34 1.65 11.81
C MET A 216 0.10 1.29 12.15
N VAL A 217 0.34 -0.01 12.35
CA VAL A 217 1.68 -0.55 12.53
C VAL A 217 2.44 -0.47 11.20
N GLN A 218 3.68 0.02 11.22
CA GLN A 218 4.51 0.19 10.01
C GLN A 218 5.56 -0.92 9.84
N GLU A 219 5.74 -1.78 10.85
CA GLU A 219 6.80 -2.79 10.88
C GLU A 219 6.28 -4.18 11.23
N ASN A 220 7.02 -5.21 10.82
CA ASN A 220 6.72 -6.59 11.19
C ASN A 220 7.43 -6.94 12.50
N ILE A 221 6.72 -6.82 13.61
CA ILE A 221 7.29 -6.99 14.95
C ILE A 221 7.04 -8.41 15.47
N ALA A 222 5.78 -8.86 15.43
CA ALA A 222 5.38 -10.15 16.00
C ALA A 222 4.28 -10.79 15.14
N PHE A 223 4.69 -11.69 14.25
CA PHE A 223 3.80 -12.40 13.33
C PHE A 223 2.72 -13.22 14.05
N THR A 224 3.10 -13.92 15.13
CA THR A 224 2.18 -14.75 15.94
C THR A 224 1.08 -13.94 16.60
N CYS A 225 1.38 -12.68 16.95
CA CYS A 225 0.46 -11.74 17.57
C CYS A 225 -0.25 -10.81 16.57
N ARG A 226 -0.07 -11.02 15.25
CA ARG A 226 -0.60 -10.17 14.17
C ARG A 226 -0.14 -8.71 14.25
N VAL A 227 1.01 -8.44 14.88
CA VAL A 227 1.64 -7.12 14.90
C VAL A 227 2.56 -7.02 13.69
N VAL A 228 1.95 -6.68 12.56
CA VAL A 228 2.57 -6.64 11.23
C VAL A 228 2.31 -5.32 10.54
N ASN A 229 3.13 -4.98 9.55
CA ASN A 229 2.94 -3.78 8.76
C ASN A 229 1.54 -3.77 8.12
N GLY A 230 0.81 -2.66 8.30
CA GLY A 230 -0.57 -2.49 7.84
C GLY A 230 -1.64 -2.86 8.87
N ALA A 231 -1.27 -3.47 10.00
CA ALA A 231 -2.24 -3.77 11.06
C ALA A 231 -2.79 -2.47 11.67
N ILE A 232 -4.11 -2.33 11.68
CA ILE A 232 -4.79 -1.17 12.26
C ILE A 232 -5.17 -1.48 13.69
N GLY A 233 -4.94 -0.51 14.58
CA GLY A 233 -5.29 -0.59 15.99
C GLY A 233 -5.84 0.73 16.52
N THR A 234 -6.17 0.71 17.81
CA THR A 234 -6.57 1.90 18.56
C THR A 234 -5.66 2.02 19.78
N VAL A 235 -5.10 3.21 20.00
CA VAL A 235 -4.31 3.52 21.20
C VAL A 235 -5.22 3.36 22.42
N ARG A 236 -4.85 2.44 23.33
CA ARG A 236 -5.62 2.17 24.55
C ARG A 236 -5.14 3.03 25.71
N ASP A 237 -3.84 3.08 25.88
CA ASP A 237 -3.17 3.71 27.00
C ASP A 237 -1.78 4.15 26.56
N ILE A 238 -1.23 5.11 27.30
CA ILE A 238 0.05 5.72 27.02
C ILE A 238 0.94 5.57 28.24
N LYS A 239 2.04 4.82 28.09
CA LYS A 239 3.00 4.57 29.15
C LYS A 239 4.30 5.31 28.90
N TYR A 240 4.85 5.87 29.97
CA TYR A 240 6.17 6.47 30.01
C TYR A 240 7.06 5.64 30.92
N THR A 241 8.29 5.40 30.48
CA THR A 241 9.39 5.15 31.40
C THR A 241 10.02 6.50 31.68
N GLU A 242 10.07 6.88 32.96
CA GLU A 242 10.90 7.99 33.44
C GLU A 242 12.37 7.83 33.01
#